data_AF-K7E4T0-F1
#
_entry.id   AF-K7E4T0-F1
#
_cell.length_a   1.000
_cell.length_b   1.000
_cell.length_c   1.000
_cell.angle_alpha   90.00
_cell.angle_beta   90.00
_cell.angle_gamma   90.00
#
_symmetry.space_group_name_H-M   'P 1'
#
loop_
_entity.id
_entity.type
_entity.pdbx_description
1 polymer ?
#
loop_
_entity_poly.entity_id
_entity_poly.type
_entity_poly.pdbx_seq_one_letter_code
_entity_poly.pdbx_strand_id
1 'polypeptide(L)'
;MPGSPQMTIITLNVNGMNSPIKRRRIAEWIRIQNPTICCLQETHMRRVDTHKVRIKGWSKTFWASTDRKKAGVVIMISDKANAKIDLIKRDREGNYILLKGTLDNEEISLINMYAPNNIAPKFLMEKLGELKEEIDNKTILVGDLNQPLSNLDKSNQKINKKEVKEVNEILEKLELIDIWRKINRDKKEYTFFSAPHGTFTKIDHTLGHRNIAHKWKKAEIINAAFSDHKAIKIMISNGTWKTKSKTNWKLNNMILQNRLAKEEIIETINNFIKENDNGETSFQTFWDAAKAVIRGKFISLKAHINKQGRAEINQLEMQLKKLESDQIKNPQQKTKLEILKIKGEINKIESDRTI
;
A
#
# COMPACT_ATOMS: atom_id res chain seq x y z
N MET A 1 0.62 7.12 -27.89
CA MET A 1 0.49 5.64 -27.77
C MET A 1 0.03 5.33 -26.34
N PRO A 2 -0.99 4.49 -26.13
CA PRO A 2 -1.31 4.03 -24.77
C PRO A 2 -0.08 3.28 -24.24
N GLY A 3 0.45 3.74 -23.10
CA GLY A 3 1.69 3.22 -22.52
C GLY A 3 1.65 1.70 -22.34
N SER A 4 2.82 1.07 -22.47
CA SER A 4 2.97 -0.36 -22.19
C SER A 4 2.37 -0.66 -20.81
N PRO A 5 1.57 -1.72 -20.68
CA PRO A 5 1.00 -2.11 -19.42
C PRO A 5 2.07 -2.36 -18.35
N GLN A 6 1.70 -2.11 -17.09
CA GLN A 6 2.64 -2.10 -15.99
C GLN A 6 2.04 -2.84 -14.80
N MET A 7 2.75 -3.85 -14.32
CA MET A 7 2.45 -4.48 -13.04
C MET A 7 3.04 -3.63 -11.92
N THR A 8 2.26 -3.41 -10.87
CA THR A 8 2.74 -2.70 -9.68
C THR A 8 2.59 -3.57 -8.44
N ILE A 9 3.67 -3.66 -7.66
CA ILE A 9 3.70 -4.38 -6.38
C ILE A 9 3.98 -3.35 -5.29
N ILE A 10 3.16 -3.37 -4.25
CA ILE A 10 3.37 -2.56 -3.05
C ILE A 10 3.65 -3.48 -1.87
N THR A 11 4.62 -3.11 -1.04
CA THR A 11 4.87 -3.71 0.27
C THR A 11 4.76 -2.67 1.38
N LEU A 12 4.14 -3.03 2.50
CA LEU A 12 3.96 -2.15 3.66
C LEU A 12 3.80 -2.96 4.96
N ASN A 13 4.67 -2.72 5.95
CA ASN A 13 4.38 -3.09 7.32
C ASN A 13 3.24 -2.18 7.84
N VAL A 14 2.12 -2.78 8.21
CA VAL A 14 0.92 -2.03 8.63
C VAL A 14 0.83 -1.87 10.14
N ASN A 15 1.68 -2.54 10.93
CA ASN A 15 1.69 -2.48 12.39
C ASN A 15 0.28 -2.65 13.01
N GLY A 16 -0.35 -3.77 12.64
CA GLY A 16 -1.65 -4.22 13.14
C GLY A 16 -2.86 -3.75 12.33
N MET A 17 -3.80 -4.68 12.12
CA MET A 17 -5.09 -4.46 11.42
C MET A 17 -6.31 -4.76 12.30
N ASN A 18 -6.12 -4.87 13.62
CA ASN A 18 -7.21 -5.22 14.55
C ASN A 18 -8.30 -4.13 14.64
N SER A 19 -7.93 -2.86 14.53
CA SER A 19 -8.88 -1.73 14.56
C SER A 19 -9.68 -1.63 13.24
N PRO A 20 -11.03 -1.62 13.29
CA PRO A 20 -11.87 -1.40 12.11
C PRO A 20 -11.57 -0.08 11.39
N ILE A 21 -11.28 0.99 12.14
CA ILE A 21 -10.93 2.31 11.59
C ILE A 21 -9.63 2.22 10.80
N LYS A 22 -8.60 1.56 11.36
CA LYS A 22 -7.33 1.35 10.67
C LYS A 22 -7.50 0.49 9.42
N ARG A 23 -8.32 -0.56 9.45
CA ARG A 23 -8.64 -1.35 8.25
C ARG A 23 -9.29 -0.51 7.15
N ARG A 24 -10.19 0.43 7.51
CA ARG A 24 -10.83 1.34 6.56
C ARG A 24 -9.79 2.27 5.89
N ARG A 25 -8.86 2.84 6.68
CA ARG A 25 -7.74 3.66 6.16
C ARG A 25 -6.84 2.87 5.22
N ILE A 26 -6.45 1.65 5.62
CA ILE A 26 -5.65 0.75 4.76
C ILE A 26 -6.38 0.46 3.44
N ALA A 27 -7.68 0.14 3.50
CA ALA A 27 -8.49 -0.14 2.31
C ALA A 27 -8.55 1.07 1.35
N GLU A 28 -8.75 2.27 1.89
CA GLU A 28 -8.79 3.50 1.11
C GLU A 28 -7.42 3.84 0.50
N TRP A 29 -6.34 3.70 1.28
CA TRP A 29 -4.98 3.91 0.80
C TRP A 29 -4.63 2.93 -0.34
N ILE A 30 -4.95 1.64 -0.20
CA ILE A 30 -4.77 0.66 -1.28
C ILE A 30 -5.58 1.06 -2.52
N ARG A 31 -6.81 1.55 -2.35
CA ARG A 31 -7.67 2.01 -3.45
C ARG A 31 -7.06 3.21 -4.18
N ILE A 32 -6.45 4.16 -3.46
CA ILE A 32 -5.77 5.33 -4.02
C ILE A 32 -4.51 4.90 -4.77
N GLN A 33 -3.68 4.05 -4.15
CA GLN A 33 -2.44 3.58 -4.74
C GLN A 33 -2.67 2.64 -5.94
N ASN A 34 -3.82 1.97 -5.97
CA ASN A 34 -4.30 1.05 -7.00
C ASN A 34 -3.21 0.08 -7.51
N PRO A 35 -2.52 -0.66 -6.61
CA PRO A 35 -1.51 -1.62 -7.05
C PRO A 35 -2.14 -2.85 -7.74
N THR A 36 -1.32 -3.61 -8.47
CA THR A 36 -1.71 -4.93 -8.97
C THR A 36 -1.66 -5.97 -7.85
N ILE A 37 -0.59 -5.93 -7.04
CA ILE A 37 -0.37 -6.80 -5.88
C ILE A 37 -0.02 -5.94 -4.66
N CYS A 38 -0.59 -6.28 -3.51
CA CYS A 38 -0.34 -5.62 -2.24
C CYS A 38 0.11 -6.64 -1.18
N CYS A 39 1.30 -6.45 -0.66
CA CYS A 39 1.92 -7.27 0.39
C CYS A 39 1.92 -6.49 1.70
N LEU A 40 1.26 -7.01 2.73
CA LEU A 40 1.25 -6.38 4.05
C LEU A 40 1.95 -7.28 5.07
N GLN A 41 2.72 -6.67 5.97
CA GLN A 41 3.39 -7.32 7.09
C GLN A 41 2.81 -6.82 8.42
N GLU A 42 3.05 -7.58 9.50
CA GLU A 42 2.53 -7.28 10.84
C GLU A 42 1.03 -7.00 10.86
N THR A 43 0.25 -7.82 10.16
CA THR A 43 -1.21 -7.68 10.15
C THR A 43 -1.80 -7.85 11.55
N HIS A 44 -1.13 -8.63 12.42
CA HIS A 44 -1.56 -9.03 13.77
C HIS A 44 -2.97 -9.60 13.80
N MET A 45 -3.47 -10.09 12.67
CA MET A 45 -4.75 -10.76 12.56
C MET A 45 -4.55 -12.20 13.01
N ARG A 46 -5.39 -12.68 13.94
CA ARG A 46 -5.42 -14.11 14.24
C ARG A 46 -5.92 -14.84 13.01
N ARG A 47 -5.46 -16.08 12.82
CA ARG A 47 -5.90 -16.97 11.73
C ARG A 47 -7.43 -17.01 11.60
N VAL A 48 -8.13 -17.16 12.73
CA VAL A 48 -9.60 -17.18 12.81
C VAL A 48 -10.27 -15.85 12.46
N ASP A 49 -9.55 -14.73 12.54
CA ASP A 49 -10.10 -13.38 12.32
C ASP A 49 -9.80 -12.81 10.92
N THR A 50 -9.00 -13.50 10.10
CA THR A 50 -8.60 -13.02 8.75
C THR A 50 -9.82 -12.68 7.86
N HIS A 51 -10.93 -13.40 8.01
CA HIS A 51 -12.20 -13.17 7.30
C HIS A 51 -12.84 -11.79 7.55
N LYS A 52 -12.41 -11.08 8.61
CA LYS A 52 -12.87 -9.72 8.95
C LYS A 52 -12.22 -8.64 8.07
N VAL A 53 -11.14 -8.97 7.36
CA VAL A 53 -10.48 -8.07 6.42
C VAL A 53 -11.12 -8.25 5.05
N ARG A 54 -12.06 -7.35 4.70
CA ARG A 54 -12.73 -7.35 3.39
C ARG A 54 -12.51 -6.02 2.70
N ILE A 55 -11.78 -6.04 1.59
CA ILE A 55 -11.47 -4.87 0.78
C ILE A 55 -12.12 -5.06 -0.59
N LYS A 56 -12.97 -4.11 -1.01
CA LYS A 56 -13.68 -4.19 -2.29
C LYS A 56 -12.66 -4.15 -3.45
N GLY A 57 -12.79 -5.08 -4.39
CA GLY A 57 -11.86 -5.20 -5.53
C GLY A 57 -10.60 -6.01 -5.25
N TRP A 58 -10.56 -6.69 -4.09
CA TRP A 58 -9.45 -7.49 -3.58
C TRP A 58 -9.95 -8.78 -2.93
N SER A 59 -10.69 -9.60 -3.68
CA SER A 59 -11.23 -10.87 -3.18
C SER A 59 -10.15 -11.95 -3.01
N LYS A 60 -9.06 -11.85 -3.78
CA LYS A 60 -7.91 -12.76 -3.75
C LYS A 60 -6.93 -12.35 -2.65
N THR A 61 -7.08 -12.94 -1.46
CA THR A 61 -6.20 -12.69 -0.31
C THR A 61 -5.59 -14.00 0.21
N PHE A 62 -4.27 -14.02 0.41
CA PHE A 62 -3.52 -15.18 0.86
C PHE A 62 -2.77 -14.84 2.15
N TRP A 63 -3.15 -15.50 3.24
CA TRP A 63 -2.67 -15.19 4.59
C TRP A 63 -1.71 -16.26 5.10
N ALA A 64 -0.67 -15.83 5.81
CA ALA A 64 0.04 -16.62 6.80
C ALA A 64 -0.09 -15.87 8.14
N SER A 65 -0.73 -16.49 9.13
CA SER A 65 -1.12 -15.84 10.39
C SER A 65 -1.10 -16.85 11.54
N THR A 66 -0.77 -16.38 12.73
CA THR A 66 -0.75 -17.20 13.95
C THR A 66 -2.10 -17.16 14.67
N ASP A 67 -2.25 -17.94 15.74
CA ASP A 67 -3.43 -17.86 16.62
C ASP A 67 -3.35 -16.70 17.62
N ARG A 68 -2.23 -15.97 17.64
CA ARG A 68 -2.01 -14.77 18.46
C ARG A 68 -2.07 -13.51 17.61
N LYS A 69 -2.27 -12.36 18.26
CA LYS A 69 -2.21 -11.03 17.61
C LYS A 69 -0.75 -10.58 17.49
N LYS A 70 0.07 -11.35 16.77
CA LYS A 70 1.50 -11.09 16.53
C LYS A 70 1.85 -11.55 15.11
N ALA A 71 2.84 -10.87 14.52
CA ALA A 71 3.32 -11.15 13.15
C ALA A 71 2.16 -11.15 12.14
N GLY A 72 2.23 -12.02 11.14
CA GLY A 72 1.19 -12.24 10.16
C GLY A 72 1.41 -11.41 8.89
N VAL A 73 1.48 -12.10 7.76
CA VAL A 73 1.66 -11.52 6.44
C VAL A 73 0.49 -11.87 5.53
N VAL A 74 0.19 -10.99 4.58
CA VAL A 74 -0.84 -11.21 3.55
C VAL A 74 -0.36 -10.75 2.19
N ILE A 75 -0.61 -11.56 1.16
CA ILE A 75 -0.54 -11.15 -0.24
C ILE A 75 -1.97 -10.97 -0.73
N MET A 76 -2.28 -9.81 -1.27
CA MET A 76 -3.56 -9.52 -1.91
C MET A 76 -3.32 -9.23 -3.39
N ILE A 77 -4.19 -9.75 -4.26
CA ILE A 77 -4.13 -9.53 -5.71
C ILE A 77 -5.41 -8.83 -6.15
N SER A 78 -5.27 -7.79 -6.96
CA SER A 78 -6.42 -7.04 -7.46
C SER A 78 -7.35 -7.93 -8.28
N ASP A 79 -8.67 -7.76 -8.10
CA ASP A 79 -9.68 -8.47 -8.90
C ASP A 79 -9.60 -8.12 -10.40
N LYS A 80 -8.95 -6.99 -10.74
CA LYS A 80 -8.72 -6.57 -12.13
C LYS A 80 -7.71 -7.46 -12.87
N ALA A 81 -6.83 -8.16 -12.15
CA ALA A 81 -5.78 -9.00 -12.72
C ALA A 81 -6.25 -10.45 -12.79
N ASN A 82 -6.04 -11.12 -13.92
CA ASN A 82 -6.37 -12.53 -14.07
C ASN A 82 -5.28 -13.39 -13.41
N ALA A 83 -5.54 -13.89 -12.21
CA ALA A 83 -4.56 -14.61 -11.42
C ALA A 83 -4.96 -16.09 -11.30
N LYS A 84 -4.05 -16.98 -11.65
CA LYS A 84 -4.13 -18.41 -11.35
C LYS A 84 -2.96 -18.75 -10.44
N ILE A 85 -3.26 -19.31 -9.26
CA ILE A 85 -2.24 -19.63 -8.26
C ILE A 85 -2.00 -21.13 -8.28
N ASP A 86 -0.75 -21.51 -8.53
CA ASP A 86 -0.35 -22.92 -8.67
C ASP A 86 0.28 -23.45 -7.35
N LEU A 87 0.97 -22.59 -6.60
CA LEU A 87 1.61 -22.95 -5.34
C LEU A 87 1.42 -21.87 -4.27
N ILE A 88 1.13 -22.30 -3.04
CA ILE A 88 1.14 -21.43 -1.86
C ILE A 88 1.83 -22.14 -0.70
N LYS A 89 2.93 -21.57 -0.21
CA LYS A 89 3.66 -22.04 0.98
C LYS A 89 3.54 -21.01 2.08
N ARG A 90 3.02 -21.41 3.24
CA ARG A 90 2.73 -20.51 4.37
C ARG A 90 3.60 -20.88 5.55
N ASP A 91 4.24 -19.88 6.14
CA ASP A 91 4.90 -20.05 7.41
C ASP A 91 3.88 -20.23 8.54
N ARG A 92 4.13 -21.17 9.45
CA ARG A 92 3.27 -21.43 10.61
C ARG A 92 3.33 -20.27 11.62
N GLU A 93 4.49 -19.64 11.73
CA GLU A 93 4.72 -18.49 12.60
C GLU A 93 4.25 -17.16 11.97
N GLY A 94 3.71 -17.22 10.74
CA GLY A 94 3.17 -16.05 10.05
C GLY A 94 4.22 -15.02 9.63
N ASN A 95 5.49 -15.41 9.52
CA ASN A 95 6.57 -14.52 9.10
C ASN A 95 6.73 -14.46 7.58
N TYR A 96 6.32 -15.48 6.84
CA TYR A 96 6.33 -15.39 5.38
C TYR A 96 5.19 -16.14 4.70
N ILE A 97 4.91 -15.74 3.47
CA ILE A 97 4.09 -16.49 2.51
C ILE A 97 4.76 -16.41 1.14
N LEU A 98 4.91 -17.57 0.50
CA LEU A 98 5.38 -17.71 -0.87
C LEU A 98 4.21 -18.11 -1.75
N LEU A 99 4.09 -17.46 -2.89
CA LEU A 99 3.05 -17.67 -3.89
C LEU A 99 3.71 -17.79 -5.26
N LYS A 100 3.42 -18.89 -5.97
CA LYS A 100 3.73 -19.04 -7.40
C LYS A 100 2.47 -19.24 -8.21
N GLY A 101 2.48 -18.73 -9.42
CA GLY A 101 1.36 -18.88 -10.34
C GLY A 101 1.55 -18.04 -11.60
N THR A 102 0.44 -17.69 -12.21
CA THR A 102 0.39 -16.79 -13.37
C THR A 102 -0.52 -15.60 -13.09
N LEU A 103 -0.13 -14.45 -13.62
CA LEU A 103 -0.86 -13.20 -13.55
C LEU A 103 -0.89 -12.58 -14.95
N ASP A 104 -2.08 -12.54 -15.56
CA ASP A 104 -2.28 -12.08 -16.95
C ASP A 104 -1.33 -12.79 -17.95
N ASN A 105 -1.21 -14.11 -17.82
CA ASN A 105 -0.35 -15.01 -18.60
C ASN A 105 1.17 -14.87 -18.38
N GLU A 106 1.59 -14.05 -17.42
CA GLU A 106 3.00 -13.99 -16.99
C GLU A 106 3.18 -14.78 -15.70
N GLU A 107 4.22 -15.60 -15.63
CA GLU A 107 4.57 -16.28 -14.39
C GLU A 107 4.96 -15.29 -13.29
N ILE A 108 4.47 -15.55 -12.08
CA ILE A 108 4.79 -14.79 -10.87
C ILE A 108 5.34 -15.74 -9.81
N SER A 109 6.40 -15.32 -9.13
CA SER A 109 7.01 -15.98 -7.98
C SER A 109 7.26 -14.89 -6.95
N LEU A 110 6.45 -14.87 -5.88
CA LEU A 110 6.39 -13.77 -4.92
C LEU A 110 6.51 -14.28 -3.49
N ILE A 111 7.43 -13.70 -2.73
CA ILE A 111 7.60 -13.94 -1.30
C ILE A 111 7.27 -12.65 -0.56
N ASN A 112 6.30 -12.69 0.35
CA ASN A 112 6.07 -11.63 1.33
C ASN A 112 6.64 -12.08 2.68
N MET A 113 7.59 -11.32 3.23
CA MET A 113 8.33 -11.69 4.44
C MET A 113 8.34 -10.58 5.49
N TYR A 114 8.27 -10.98 6.75
CA TYR A 114 8.49 -10.19 7.94
C TYR A 114 9.58 -10.87 8.77
N ALA A 115 10.73 -10.22 8.95
CA ALA A 115 11.79 -10.73 9.80
C ALA A 115 11.64 -10.18 11.23
N PRO A 116 11.67 -11.01 12.29
CA PRO A 116 11.55 -10.50 13.66
C PRO A 116 12.76 -9.64 14.07
N ASN A 117 12.47 -8.42 14.56
CA ASN A 117 13.45 -7.39 14.96
C ASN A 117 14.75 -7.90 15.61
N ASN A 118 14.65 -8.66 16.70
CA ASN A 118 15.81 -9.03 17.52
C ASN A 118 16.73 -10.08 16.90
N ILE A 119 16.25 -10.79 15.87
CA ILE A 119 16.97 -11.92 15.26
C ILE A 119 17.00 -11.82 13.74
N ALA A 120 16.73 -10.63 13.18
CA ALA A 120 16.51 -10.44 11.76
C ALA A 120 17.63 -11.01 10.86
N PRO A 121 18.94 -10.73 11.09
CA PRO A 121 20.01 -11.31 10.26
C PRO A 121 20.00 -12.84 10.26
N LYS A 122 19.92 -13.44 11.46
CA LYS A 122 19.91 -14.91 11.64
C LYS A 122 18.68 -15.54 10.99
N PHE A 123 17.51 -14.92 11.19
CA PHE A 123 16.25 -15.35 10.61
C PHE A 123 16.30 -15.32 9.07
N LEU A 124 16.82 -14.24 8.49
CA LEU A 124 16.97 -14.11 7.03
C LEU A 124 17.89 -15.19 6.47
N MET A 125 19.06 -15.43 7.09
CA MET A 125 19.98 -16.47 6.65
C MET A 125 19.34 -17.86 6.68
N GLU A 126 18.65 -18.20 7.76
CA GLU A 126 17.95 -19.48 7.91
C GLU A 126 16.83 -19.64 6.88
N LYS A 127 15.90 -18.67 6.80
CA LYS A 127 14.72 -18.79 5.94
C LYS A 127 15.02 -18.68 4.46
N LEU A 128 16.00 -17.87 4.07
CA LEU A 128 16.46 -17.85 2.68
C LEU A 128 17.18 -19.15 2.30
N GLY A 129 17.91 -19.78 3.25
CA GLY A 129 18.50 -21.10 3.05
C GLY A 129 17.46 -22.20 2.87
N GLU A 130 16.39 -22.19 3.68
CA GLU A 130 15.25 -23.12 3.56
C GLU A 130 14.47 -22.95 2.24
N LEU A 131 14.37 -21.71 1.76
CA LEU A 131 13.62 -21.36 0.56
C LEU A 131 14.46 -21.40 -0.73
N LYS A 132 15.74 -21.76 -0.67
CA LYS A 132 16.67 -21.71 -1.81
C LYS A 132 16.15 -22.41 -3.07
N GLU A 133 15.56 -23.60 -2.92
CA GLU A 133 15.04 -24.40 -4.05
C GLU A 133 13.72 -23.82 -4.61
N GLU A 134 13.06 -22.96 -3.84
CA GLU A 134 11.83 -22.27 -4.26
C GLU A 134 12.13 -20.94 -4.94
N ILE A 135 13.32 -20.38 -4.73
CA ILE A 135 13.73 -19.11 -5.33
C ILE A 135 14.22 -19.38 -6.75
N ASP A 136 13.52 -18.79 -7.72
CA ASP A 136 13.78 -18.94 -9.15
C ASP A 136 14.14 -17.60 -9.79
N ASN A 137 14.43 -17.65 -11.08
CA ASN A 137 14.88 -16.47 -11.85
C ASN A 137 13.82 -15.37 -12.03
N LYS A 138 12.59 -15.59 -11.56
CA LYS A 138 11.46 -14.64 -11.58
C LYS A 138 11.04 -14.23 -10.17
N THR A 139 11.67 -14.76 -9.12
CA THR A 139 11.30 -14.48 -7.73
C THR A 139 11.50 -13.01 -7.39
N ILE A 140 10.47 -12.45 -6.76
CA ILE A 140 10.49 -11.16 -6.09
C ILE A 140 10.18 -11.42 -4.62
N LEU A 141 11.06 -10.97 -3.74
CA LEU A 141 10.85 -10.98 -2.30
C LEU A 141 10.60 -9.56 -1.83
N VAL A 142 9.53 -9.34 -1.09
CA VAL A 142 9.19 -8.04 -0.53
C VAL A 142 8.87 -8.15 0.95
N GLY A 143 9.11 -7.07 1.69
CA GLY A 143 8.62 -6.96 3.05
C GLY A 143 9.54 -6.21 3.98
N ASP A 144 9.21 -6.26 5.26
CA ASP A 144 9.99 -5.70 6.34
C ASP A 144 11.00 -6.74 6.82
N LEU A 145 12.25 -6.54 6.41
CA LEU A 145 13.33 -7.45 6.74
C LEU A 145 14.03 -7.06 8.04
N ASN A 146 13.64 -5.96 8.68
CA ASN A 146 14.27 -5.41 9.89
C ASN A 146 15.80 -5.34 9.83
N GLN A 147 16.36 -5.28 8.62
CA GLN A 147 17.79 -5.38 8.37
C GLN A 147 18.23 -4.40 7.26
N PRO A 148 19.03 -3.38 7.59
CA PRO A 148 19.70 -2.57 6.57
C PRO A 148 20.65 -3.43 5.73
N LEU A 149 20.73 -3.17 4.41
CA LEU A 149 21.61 -3.92 3.49
C LEU A 149 22.88 -3.15 3.10
N SER A 150 22.95 -1.85 3.44
CA SER A 150 24.09 -0.99 3.15
C SER A 150 24.21 0.17 4.14
N ASN A 151 25.36 0.86 4.16
CA ASN A 151 25.56 2.05 5.00
C ASN A 151 24.56 3.17 4.64
N LEU A 152 24.12 3.23 3.38
CA LEU A 152 23.15 4.23 2.91
C LEU A 152 21.74 4.00 3.45
N ASP A 153 21.44 2.80 3.94
CA ASP A 153 20.15 2.43 4.51
C ASP A 153 20.00 2.90 5.96
N LYS A 154 20.98 3.63 6.52
CA LYS A 154 20.88 4.24 7.85
C LYS A 154 21.40 5.67 7.82
N SER A 155 20.60 6.60 8.35
CA SER A 155 20.90 8.04 8.38
C SER A 155 22.26 8.39 9.00
N ASN A 156 22.64 7.73 10.09
CA ASN A 156 23.95 7.93 10.73
C ASN A 156 25.08 7.04 10.18
N GLN A 157 24.79 6.20 9.19
CA GLN A 157 25.71 5.23 8.56
C GLN A 157 26.36 4.20 9.50
N LYS A 158 25.92 4.13 10.78
CA LYS A 158 26.42 3.17 11.77
C LYS A 158 25.62 1.87 11.73
N ILE A 159 26.02 0.95 10.86
CA ILE A 159 25.43 -0.40 10.74
C ILE A 159 26.35 -1.46 11.36
N ASN A 160 25.78 -2.63 11.69
CA ASN A 160 26.57 -3.81 12.01
C ASN A 160 27.12 -4.42 10.70
N LYS A 161 28.38 -4.12 10.38
CA LYS A 161 29.01 -4.55 9.11
C LYS A 161 29.07 -6.06 8.95
N LYS A 162 29.19 -6.82 10.05
CA LYS A 162 29.25 -8.28 10.02
C LYS A 162 27.90 -8.86 9.58
N GLU A 163 26.82 -8.49 10.26
CA GLU A 163 25.47 -8.94 9.93
C GLU A 163 25.06 -8.56 8.51
N VAL A 164 25.38 -7.32 8.09
CA VAL A 164 25.09 -6.84 6.74
C VAL A 164 25.85 -7.66 5.69
N LYS A 165 27.12 -7.98 5.95
CA LYS A 165 27.93 -8.81 5.05
C LYS A 165 27.34 -10.22 4.93
N GLU A 166 27.04 -10.86 6.06
CA GLU A 166 26.49 -12.23 6.09
C GLU A 166 25.13 -12.33 5.36
N VAL A 167 24.24 -11.35 5.56
CA VAL A 167 22.96 -11.29 4.83
C VAL A 167 23.19 -11.03 3.35
N ASN A 168 24.11 -10.14 2.97
CA ASN A 168 24.39 -9.88 1.56
C ASN A 168 25.03 -11.10 0.86
N GLU A 169 25.85 -11.90 1.55
CA GLU A 169 26.43 -13.13 1.00
C GLU A 169 25.37 -14.17 0.62
N ILE A 170 24.32 -14.35 1.42
CA ILE A 170 23.21 -15.25 1.05
C ILE A 170 22.36 -14.67 -0.08
N LEU A 171 22.11 -13.36 -0.09
CA LEU A 171 21.39 -12.70 -1.18
C LEU A 171 22.14 -12.83 -2.51
N GLU A 172 23.47 -12.68 -2.50
CA GLU A 172 24.32 -12.85 -3.67
C GLU A 172 24.30 -14.30 -4.18
N LYS A 173 24.38 -15.30 -3.29
CA LYS A 173 24.24 -16.72 -3.64
C LYS A 173 22.89 -17.05 -4.28
N LEU A 174 21.83 -16.34 -3.90
CA LEU A 174 20.48 -16.47 -4.45
C LEU A 174 20.21 -15.54 -5.64
N GLU A 175 21.22 -14.80 -6.09
CA GLU A 175 21.15 -13.80 -7.16
C GLU A 175 20.05 -12.73 -6.95
N LEU A 176 19.68 -12.48 -5.69
CA LEU A 176 18.69 -11.48 -5.28
C LEU A 176 19.38 -10.15 -5.06
N ILE A 177 18.90 -9.12 -5.76
CA ILE A 177 19.40 -7.75 -5.63
C ILE A 177 18.30 -6.81 -5.17
N ASP A 178 18.64 -5.80 -4.38
CA ASP A 178 17.68 -4.77 -3.95
C ASP A 178 17.25 -3.90 -5.14
N ILE A 179 16.00 -4.07 -5.56
CA ILE A 179 15.35 -3.37 -6.69
C ILE A 179 15.35 -1.86 -6.44
N TRP A 180 15.03 -1.43 -5.22
CA TRP A 180 14.94 -0.02 -4.90
C TRP A 180 16.32 0.62 -4.97
N ARG A 181 17.34 -0.02 -4.39
CA ARG A 181 18.72 0.48 -4.42
C ARG A 181 19.31 0.47 -5.83
N LYS A 182 18.98 -0.52 -6.67
CA LYS A 182 19.41 -0.55 -8.08
C LYS A 182 18.91 0.66 -8.86
N ILE A 183 17.65 1.04 -8.65
CA ILE A 183 17.00 2.17 -9.33
C ILE A 183 17.41 3.52 -8.71
N ASN A 184 17.55 3.57 -7.39
CA ASN A 184 17.79 4.80 -6.62
C ASN A 184 19.17 4.80 -5.93
N ARG A 185 20.23 4.50 -6.70
CA ARG A 185 21.61 4.20 -6.23
C ARG A 185 22.04 5.03 -5.01
N ASP A 186 22.07 6.35 -5.15
CA ASP A 186 22.66 7.24 -4.13
C ASP A 186 21.62 7.95 -3.27
N LYS A 187 20.33 7.65 -3.45
CA LYS A 187 19.28 8.31 -2.66
C LYS A 187 19.31 7.82 -1.21
N LYS A 188 19.22 8.79 -0.30
CA LYS A 188 19.11 8.60 1.15
C LYS A 188 17.66 8.76 1.57
N GLU A 189 16.83 7.80 1.19
CA GLU A 189 15.43 7.70 1.61
C GLU A 189 15.25 6.48 2.50
N TYR A 190 14.36 6.59 3.47
CA TYR A 190 14.21 5.64 4.57
C TYR A 190 12.75 5.23 4.71
N THR A 191 12.52 4.04 5.24
CA THR A 191 11.17 3.47 5.40
C THR A 191 10.68 3.51 6.84
N PHE A 192 11.58 3.61 7.82
CA PHE A 192 11.27 3.60 9.23
C PHE A 192 12.05 4.67 10.01
N PHE A 193 11.45 5.16 11.10
CA PHE A 193 12.10 6.05 12.06
C PHE A 193 12.05 5.45 13.47
N SER A 194 13.23 5.16 14.02
CA SER A 194 13.37 4.71 15.41
C SER A 194 13.38 5.90 16.36
N ALA A 195 12.29 6.08 17.09
CA ALA A 195 12.18 7.14 18.11
C ALA A 195 13.21 7.02 19.25
N PRO A 196 13.52 5.82 19.80
CA PRO A 196 14.54 5.67 20.85
C PRO A 196 15.95 5.99 20.39
N HIS A 197 16.29 5.64 19.15
CA HIS A 197 17.64 5.85 18.61
C HIS A 197 17.77 7.16 17.83
N GLY A 198 16.67 7.88 17.58
CA GLY A 198 16.65 9.09 16.77
C GLY A 198 17.17 8.89 15.35
N THR A 199 17.04 7.67 14.80
CA THR A 199 17.63 7.30 13.50
C THR A 199 16.58 6.86 12.50
N PHE A 200 16.78 7.28 11.25
CA PHE A 200 16.04 6.77 10.11
C PHE A 200 16.78 5.58 9.49
N THR A 201 16.02 4.55 9.15
CA THR A 201 16.50 3.31 8.53
C THR A 201 15.62 2.90 7.35
N LYS A 202 16.23 2.31 6.33
CA LYS A 202 15.55 1.54 5.29
C LYS A 202 15.70 0.06 5.65
N ILE A 203 14.62 -0.53 6.13
CA ILE A 203 14.53 -1.91 6.60
C ILE A 203 13.44 -2.70 5.86
N ASP A 204 12.58 -2.00 5.14
CA ASP A 204 11.70 -2.58 4.16
C ASP A 204 12.45 -2.68 2.83
N HIS A 205 12.38 -3.85 2.19
CA HIS A 205 13.09 -4.12 0.95
C HIS A 205 12.18 -4.76 -0.09
N THR A 206 12.55 -4.52 -1.35
CA THR A 206 12.04 -5.24 -2.51
C THR A 206 13.26 -5.84 -3.21
N LEU A 207 13.46 -7.13 -3.05
CA LEU A 207 14.54 -7.90 -3.65
C LEU A 207 14.00 -8.64 -4.86
N GLY A 208 14.79 -8.73 -5.92
CA GLY A 208 14.39 -9.48 -7.11
C GLY A 208 15.59 -10.14 -7.76
N HIS A 209 15.34 -11.24 -8.44
CA HIS A 209 16.39 -11.95 -9.16
C HIS A 209 17.01 -11.06 -10.25
N ARG A 210 18.34 -11.08 -10.37
CA ARG A 210 19.09 -10.21 -11.29
C ARG A 210 18.62 -10.30 -12.75
N ASN A 211 18.13 -11.46 -13.17
CA ASN A 211 17.69 -11.76 -14.55
C ASN A 211 16.50 -10.89 -15.00
N ILE A 212 15.59 -10.55 -14.08
CA ILE A 212 14.43 -9.69 -14.38
C ILE A 212 14.71 -8.21 -14.17
N ALA A 213 15.97 -7.82 -13.91
CA ALA A 213 16.31 -6.43 -13.61
C ALA A 213 16.00 -5.46 -14.75
N HIS A 214 16.03 -5.91 -16.01
CA HIS A 214 15.67 -5.11 -17.18
C HIS A 214 14.18 -4.74 -17.23
N LYS A 215 13.32 -5.47 -16.50
CA LYS A 215 11.88 -5.22 -16.40
C LYS A 215 11.53 -4.15 -15.36
N TRP A 216 12.41 -3.85 -14.40
CA TRP A 216 12.10 -2.87 -13.35
C TRP A 216 12.18 -1.45 -13.89
N LYS A 217 11.08 -0.69 -13.79
CA LYS A 217 10.95 0.66 -14.36
C LYS A 217 11.02 1.76 -13.33
N LYS A 218 10.43 1.53 -12.16
CA LYS A 218 10.37 2.52 -11.09
C LYS A 218 10.30 1.83 -9.74
N ALA A 219 10.93 2.43 -8.74
CA ALA A 219 10.78 2.06 -7.33
C ALA A 219 10.70 3.35 -6.51
N GLU A 220 9.66 3.49 -5.70
CA GLU A 220 9.40 4.68 -4.88
C GLU A 220 8.99 4.31 -3.46
N ILE A 221 9.41 5.12 -2.50
CA ILE A 221 8.95 5.04 -1.11
C ILE A 221 7.72 5.96 -0.97
N ILE A 222 6.63 5.40 -0.45
CA ILE A 222 5.33 6.07 -0.33
C ILE A 222 4.95 6.18 1.14
N ASN A 223 4.49 7.35 1.54
CA ASN A 223 4.03 7.56 2.91
C ASN A 223 2.73 6.78 3.20
N ALA A 224 2.63 6.25 4.41
CA ALA A 224 1.43 5.61 4.94
C ALA A 224 1.18 6.16 6.35
N ALA A 225 0.40 7.24 6.46
CA ALA A 225 0.26 7.99 7.71
C ALA A 225 -0.28 7.15 8.90
N PHE A 226 -1.00 6.05 8.61
CA PHE A 226 -1.53 5.11 9.60
C PHE A 226 -0.51 4.05 10.06
N SER A 227 0.71 4.08 9.53
CA SER A 227 1.83 3.22 9.90
C SER A 227 3.05 4.05 10.30
N ASP A 228 3.89 3.47 11.14
CA ASP A 228 5.24 3.95 11.43
C ASP A 228 6.24 3.59 10.31
N HIS A 229 5.88 2.65 9.43
CA HIS A 229 6.60 2.35 8.20
C HIS A 229 6.03 3.10 6.99
N LYS A 230 6.91 3.38 6.02
CA LYS A 230 6.55 3.79 4.67
C LYS A 230 6.52 2.57 3.75
N ALA A 231 5.63 2.61 2.77
CA ALA A 231 5.52 1.54 1.78
C ALA A 231 6.62 1.67 0.72
N ILE A 232 6.99 0.55 0.08
CA ILE A 232 7.75 0.56 -1.17
C ILE A 232 6.84 0.10 -2.29
N LYS A 233 6.77 0.89 -3.36
CA LYS A 233 6.07 0.55 -4.61
C LYS A 233 7.08 0.34 -5.71
N ILE A 234 7.03 -0.84 -6.33
CA ILE A 234 7.79 -1.14 -7.54
C ILE A 234 6.87 -1.29 -8.74
N MET A 235 7.40 -0.88 -9.89
CA MET A 235 6.74 -0.95 -11.18
C MET A 235 7.58 -1.79 -12.12
N ILE A 236 6.94 -2.81 -12.70
CA ILE A 236 7.58 -3.82 -13.54
C ILE A 236 6.88 -3.80 -14.89
N SER A 237 7.64 -3.67 -15.97
CA SER A 237 7.10 -3.80 -17.32
C SER A 237 6.77 -5.27 -17.57
N ASN A 238 5.48 -5.59 -17.58
CA ASN A 238 4.93 -6.84 -18.07
C ASN A 238 3.73 -6.50 -18.97
N GLY A 239 3.49 -7.31 -19.99
CA GLY A 239 2.48 -7.11 -21.03
C GLY A 239 1.02 -6.95 -20.56
N THR A 240 0.12 -6.94 -21.54
CA THR A 240 -1.26 -6.41 -21.66
C THR A 240 -2.18 -6.20 -20.43
N TRP A 241 -1.74 -5.55 -19.35
CA TRP A 241 -2.62 -4.99 -18.31
C TRP A 241 -3.55 -3.89 -18.86
N LYS A 242 -4.79 -4.28 -19.20
CA LYS A 242 -5.87 -3.33 -19.49
C LYS A 242 -6.69 -3.12 -18.22
N THR A 243 -6.79 -1.87 -17.77
CA THR A 243 -7.73 -1.48 -16.71
C THR A 243 -9.17 -1.65 -17.19
N LYS A 244 -9.77 -2.83 -17.01
CA LYS A 244 -11.24 -2.93 -17.10
C LYS A 244 -11.82 -2.43 -15.78
N SER A 245 -12.55 -1.33 -15.85
CA SER A 245 -13.42 -0.88 -14.76
C SER A 245 -14.85 -0.85 -15.25
N LYS A 246 -15.63 -1.89 -14.90
CA LYS A 246 -17.08 -1.76 -14.73
C LYS A 246 -17.32 -1.55 -13.25
N THR A 247 -17.30 -0.30 -12.78
CA THR A 247 -17.78 0.01 -11.44
C THR A 247 -19.23 0.46 -11.51
N ASN A 248 -20.14 -0.35 -10.99
CA ASN A 248 -21.49 0.10 -10.67
C ASN A 248 -21.39 1.19 -9.59
N TRP A 249 -21.93 2.36 -9.90
CA TRP A 249 -21.94 3.49 -8.97
C TRP A 249 -22.88 3.20 -7.80
N LYS A 250 -22.46 3.60 -6.59
CA LYS A 250 -23.28 3.59 -5.38
C LYS A 250 -23.04 4.89 -4.63
N LEU A 251 -24.09 5.48 -4.09
CA LEU A 251 -23.99 6.67 -3.26
C LEU A 251 -23.15 6.38 -2.00
N ASN A 252 -22.24 7.28 -1.65
CA ASN A 252 -21.64 7.29 -0.32
C ASN A 252 -22.60 8.04 0.62
N ASN A 253 -23.36 7.32 1.44
CA ASN A 253 -24.36 7.93 2.34
C ASN A 253 -23.77 8.97 3.29
N MET A 254 -22.47 8.95 3.50
CA MET A 254 -21.81 9.92 4.37
C MET A 254 -21.72 11.33 3.78
N ILE A 255 -21.81 11.48 2.46
CA ILE A 255 -21.91 12.82 1.85
C ILE A 255 -23.14 13.57 2.39
N LEU A 256 -24.15 12.84 2.84
CA LEU A 256 -25.34 13.38 3.49
C LEU A 256 -25.07 13.89 4.91
N GLN A 257 -23.89 13.69 5.51
CA GLN A 257 -23.55 14.32 6.78
C GLN A 257 -22.95 15.72 6.60
N ASN A 258 -22.48 16.05 5.40
CA ASN A 258 -21.98 17.38 5.10
C ASN A 258 -23.16 18.34 4.87
N ARG A 259 -23.27 19.39 5.69
CA ARG A 259 -24.36 20.37 5.64
C ARG A 259 -24.45 21.07 4.27
N LEU A 260 -23.31 21.51 3.73
CA LEU A 260 -23.27 22.19 2.43
C LEU A 260 -23.70 21.25 1.30
N ALA A 261 -23.23 20.00 1.33
CA ALA A 261 -23.62 19.01 0.34
C ALA A 261 -25.13 18.67 0.41
N LYS A 262 -25.72 18.67 1.61
CA LYS A 262 -27.18 18.51 1.80
C LYS A 262 -27.94 19.67 1.18
N GLU A 263 -27.56 20.90 1.49
CA GLU A 263 -28.20 22.12 0.98
C GLU A 263 -28.17 22.15 -0.55
N GLU A 264 -27.02 21.86 -1.15
CA GLU A 264 -26.86 21.86 -2.60
C GLU A 264 -27.68 20.76 -3.30
N ILE A 265 -27.87 19.60 -2.65
CA ILE A 265 -28.73 18.53 -3.16
C ILE A 265 -30.21 18.89 -3.03
N ILE A 266 -30.62 19.49 -1.91
CA ILE A 266 -32.00 19.96 -1.72
C ILE A 266 -32.36 21.01 -2.78
N GLU A 267 -31.46 21.97 -3.00
CA GLU A 267 -31.61 22.98 -4.05
C GLU A 267 -31.72 22.33 -5.44
N THR A 268 -30.87 21.35 -5.75
CA THR A 268 -30.92 20.62 -7.02
C THR A 268 -32.25 19.90 -7.23
N ILE A 269 -32.80 19.27 -6.17
CA ILE A 269 -34.10 18.59 -6.22
C ILE A 269 -35.22 19.62 -6.47
N ASN A 270 -35.23 20.72 -5.72
CA ASN A 270 -36.26 21.76 -5.85
C ASN A 270 -36.25 22.40 -7.25
N ASN A 271 -35.07 22.70 -7.79
CA ASN A 271 -34.93 23.26 -9.13
C ASN A 271 -35.40 22.26 -10.20
N PHE A 272 -35.02 20.98 -10.07
CA PHE A 272 -35.48 19.95 -11.01
C PHE A 272 -37.01 19.83 -11.01
N ILE A 273 -37.64 19.77 -9.84
CA ILE A 273 -39.11 19.67 -9.73
C ILE A 273 -39.77 20.90 -10.37
N LYS A 274 -39.32 22.11 -10.01
CA LYS A 274 -39.87 23.37 -10.54
C LYS A 274 -39.81 23.45 -12.06
N GLU A 275 -38.74 22.95 -12.67
CA GLU A 275 -38.52 23.04 -14.12
C GLU A 275 -39.22 21.93 -14.93
N ASN A 276 -39.47 20.77 -14.32
CA ASN A 276 -39.86 19.57 -15.07
C ASN A 276 -41.23 18.98 -14.66
N ASP A 277 -41.84 19.42 -13.56
CA ASP A 277 -43.17 18.95 -13.11
C ASP A 277 -44.28 19.80 -13.72
N ASN A 278 -44.43 19.70 -15.04
CA ASN A 278 -45.39 20.48 -15.85
C ASN A 278 -46.63 19.68 -16.27
N GLY A 279 -46.78 18.43 -15.81
CA GLY A 279 -47.90 17.54 -16.15
C GLY A 279 -47.82 16.86 -17.52
N GLU A 280 -46.83 17.19 -18.36
CA GLU A 280 -46.68 16.62 -19.71
C GLU A 280 -45.91 15.29 -19.72
N THR A 281 -45.08 15.06 -18.70
CA THR A 281 -44.19 13.90 -18.59
C THR A 281 -44.79 12.83 -17.68
N SER A 282 -44.69 11.55 -18.07
CA SER A 282 -45.10 10.46 -17.18
C SER A 282 -44.29 10.45 -15.87
N PHE A 283 -44.91 10.06 -14.76
CA PHE A 283 -44.22 9.95 -13.47
C PHE A 283 -42.95 9.09 -13.54
N GLN A 284 -42.98 7.99 -14.31
CA GLN A 284 -41.82 7.11 -14.47
C GLN A 284 -40.65 7.83 -15.13
N THR A 285 -40.90 8.52 -16.24
CA THR A 285 -39.86 9.28 -16.97
C THR A 285 -39.32 10.42 -16.12
N PHE A 286 -40.21 11.16 -15.44
CA PHE A 286 -39.81 12.22 -14.51
C PHE A 286 -38.92 11.69 -13.39
N TRP A 287 -39.30 10.56 -12.76
CA TRP A 287 -38.54 9.96 -11.68
C TRP A 287 -37.17 9.41 -12.13
N ASP A 288 -37.10 8.79 -13.31
CA ASP A 288 -35.84 8.30 -13.87
C ASP A 288 -34.88 9.45 -14.22
N ALA A 289 -35.39 10.55 -14.78
CA ALA A 289 -34.63 11.77 -15.03
C ALA A 289 -34.13 12.42 -13.73
N ALA A 290 -35.00 12.55 -12.72
CA ALA A 290 -34.64 13.08 -11.41
C ALA A 290 -33.48 12.30 -10.78
N LYS A 291 -33.57 10.96 -10.76
CA LYS A 291 -32.51 10.07 -10.26
C LYS A 291 -31.19 10.28 -11.00
N ALA A 292 -31.22 10.46 -12.32
CA ALA A 292 -30.04 10.69 -13.13
C ALA A 292 -29.35 12.02 -12.78
N VAL A 293 -30.13 13.12 -12.67
CA VAL A 293 -29.63 14.45 -12.28
C VAL A 293 -29.04 14.43 -10.88
N ILE A 294 -29.78 13.91 -9.90
CA ILE A 294 -29.35 13.80 -8.51
C ILE A 294 -28.08 12.95 -8.39
N ARG A 295 -28.01 11.82 -9.10
CA ARG A 295 -26.78 10.99 -9.18
C ARG A 295 -25.61 11.76 -9.75
N GLY A 296 -25.81 12.52 -10.84
CA GLY A 296 -24.79 13.38 -11.44
C GLY A 296 -24.25 14.41 -10.44
N LYS A 297 -25.16 15.05 -9.69
CA LYS A 297 -24.79 16.02 -8.65
C LYS A 297 -23.99 15.39 -7.51
N PHE A 298 -24.40 14.24 -7.00
CA PHE A 298 -23.62 13.50 -6.00
C PHE A 298 -22.23 13.08 -6.49
N ILE A 299 -22.10 12.70 -7.77
CA ILE A 299 -20.80 12.39 -8.38
C ILE A 299 -19.91 13.64 -8.40
N SER A 300 -20.45 14.79 -8.83
CA SER A 300 -19.73 16.06 -8.91
C SER A 300 -19.26 16.53 -7.53
N LEU A 301 -20.16 16.56 -6.54
CA LEU A 301 -19.84 16.93 -5.15
C LEU A 301 -18.75 16.05 -4.55
N LYS A 302 -18.88 14.72 -4.74
CA LYS A 302 -17.85 13.78 -4.28
C LYS A 302 -16.52 14.03 -4.98
N ALA A 303 -16.51 14.33 -6.28
CA ALA A 303 -15.28 14.64 -7.00
C ALA A 303 -14.63 15.92 -6.47
N HIS A 304 -15.42 16.96 -6.20
CA HIS A 304 -14.97 18.23 -5.63
C HIS A 304 -14.34 18.06 -4.25
N ILE A 305 -15.05 17.44 -3.30
CA ILE A 305 -14.54 17.16 -1.94
C ILE A 305 -13.24 16.34 -2.00
N ASN A 306 -13.19 15.33 -2.86
CA ASN A 306 -11.98 14.53 -3.04
C ASN A 306 -10.82 15.33 -3.65
N LYS A 307 -11.10 16.27 -4.54
CA LYS A 307 -10.07 17.14 -5.14
C LYS A 307 -9.48 18.08 -4.10
N GLN A 308 -10.31 18.74 -3.29
CA GLN A 308 -9.86 19.61 -2.20
C GLN A 308 -9.02 18.85 -1.17
N GLY A 309 -9.55 17.74 -0.65
CA GLY A 309 -8.82 16.94 0.34
C GLY A 309 -7.52 16.32 -0.20
N ARG A 310 -7.43 16.04 -1.51
CA ARG A 310 -6.16 15.63 -2.13
C ARG A 310 -5.15 16.76 -2.21
N ALA A 311 -5.58 17.98 -2.53
CA ALA A 311 -4.69 19.13 -2.59
C ALA A 311 -4.07 19.42 -1.20
N GLU A 312 -4.90 19.36 -0.15
CA GLU A 312 -4.46 19.53 1.23
C GLU A 312 -3.50 18.42 1.68
N ILE A 313 -3.83 17.15 1.43
CA ILE A 313 -2.92 16.03 1.74
C ILE A 313 -1.60 16.18 0.98
N ASN A 314 -1.62 16.52 -0.31
CA ASN A 314 -0.39 16.71 -1.08
C ASN A 314 0.50 17.81 -0.49
N GLN A 315 -0.10 18.92 -0.03
CA GLN A 315 0.64 20.00 0.62
C GLN A 315 1.25 19.54 1.95
N LEU A 316 0.49 18.81 2.77
CA LEU A 316 0.97 18.23 4.03
C LEU A 316 2.08 17.18 3.78
N GLU A 317 1.97 16.37 2.74
CA GLU A 317 3.02 15.40 2.36
C GLU A 317 4.31 16.09 1.90
N MET A 318 4.20 17.21 1.17
CA MET A 318 5.37 18.02 0.81
C MET A 318 6.05 18.63 2.04
N GLN A 319 5.27 19.16 2.98
CA GLN A 319 5.78 19.67 4.25
C GLN A 319 6.43 18.57 5.08
N LEU A 320 5.78 17.40 5.18
CA LEU A 320 6.31 16.24 5.88
C LEU A 320 7.65 15.80 5.30
N LYS A 321 7.78 15.72 3.98
CA LYS A 321 9.04 15.37 3.31
C LYS A 321 10.16 16.36 3.62
N LYS A 322 9.84 17.66 3.68
CA LYS A 322 10.81 18.71 4.05
C LYS A 322 11.25 18.54 5.51
N LEU A 323 10.31 18.40 6.44
CA LEU A 323 10.61 18.22 7.87
C LEU A 323 11.39 16.95 8.16
N GLU A 324 11.09 15.84 7.47
CA GLU A 324 11.88 14.61 7.58
C GLU A 324 13.30 14.81 7.07
N SER A 325 13.49 15.50 5.94
CA SER A 325 14.83 15.84 5.45
C SER A 325 15.59 16.73 6.44
N ASP A 326 14.94 17.70 7.06
CA ASP A 326 15.54 18.59 8.05
C ASP A 326 15.88 17.80 9.32
N GLN A 327 15.00 16.89 9.76
CA GLN A 327 15.22 16.01 10.92
C GLN A 327 16.38 15.03 10.70
N ILE A 328 16.59 14.57 9.46
CA ILE A 328 17.76 13.73 9.11
C ILE A 328 19.06 14.53 9.25
N LYS A 329 19.07 15.81 8.84
CA LYS A 329 20.26 16.66 8.86
C LYS A 329 20.55 17.25 10.24
N ASN A 330 19.50 17.67 10.95
CA ASN A 330 19.57 18.35 12.24
C ASN A 330 18.46 17.79 13.16
N PRO A 331 18.74 16.72 13.92
CA PRO A 331 17.75 16.09 14.77
C PRO A 331 17.28 17.03 15.90
N GLN A 332 16.00 17.40 15.89
CA GLN A 332 15.40 18.23 16.92
C GLN A 332 14.10 17.64 17.45
N GLN A 333 13.87 17.76 18.77
CA GLN A 333 12.63 17.27 19.39
C GLN A 333 11.39 18.02 18.86
N LYS A 334 11.53 19.32 18.57
CA LYS A 334 10.47 20.16 17.99
C LYS A 334 10.01 19.64 16.64
N THR A 335 10.95 19.40 15.72
CA THR A 335 10.68 18.87 14.37
C THR A 335 10.02 17.48 14.42
N LYS A 336 10.43 16.62 15.37
CA LYS A 336 9.77 15.31 15.59
C LYS A 336 8.30 15.44 15.98
N LEU A 337 7.98 16.37 16.88
CA LEU A 337 6.58 16.63 17.28
C LEU A 337 5.75 17.19 16.12
N GLU A 338 6.36 18.03 15.28
CA GLU A 338 5.71 18.59 14.09
C GLU A 338 5.42 17.52 13.02
N ILE A 339 6.36 16.61 12.79
CA ILE A 339 6.16 15.43 11.93
C ILE A 339 4.97 14.59 12.41
N LEU A 340 4.89 14.32 13.72
CA LEU A 340 3.77 13.56 14.31
C LEU A 340 2.44 14.30 14.15
N LYS A 341 2.44 15.62 14.33
CA LYS A 341 1.27 16.48 14.15
C LYS A 341 0.74 16.41 12.71
N ILE A 342 1.62 16.59 11.71
CA ILE A 342 1.24 16.52 10.28
C ILE A 342 0.72 15.12 9.92
N LYS A 343 1.35 14.04 10.40
CA LYS A 343 0.82 12.68 10.22
C LYS A 343 -0.57 12.53 10.84
N GLY A 344 -0.81 13.13 11.99
CA GLY A 344 -2.12 13.18 12.64
C GLY A 344 -3.17 13.91 11.79
N GLU A 345 -2.81 15.05 11.21
CA GLU A 345 -3.68 15.85 10.33
C GLU A 345 -4.03 15.11 9.04
N ILE A 346 -3.05 14.49 8.37
CA ILE A 346 -3.29 13.64 7.19
C ILE A 346 -4.28 12.51 7.55
N ASN A 347 -4.03 11.81 8.66
CA ASN A 347 -4.91 10.75 9.14
C ASN A 347 -6.34 11.23 9.44
N LYS A 348 -6.50 12.46 9.95
CA LYS A 348 -7.80 13.08 10.23
C LYS A 348 -8.54 13.38 8.93
N ILE A 349 -7.89 14.04 7.97
CA ILE A 349 -8.46 14.36 6.66
C ILE A 349 -8.86 13.07 5.92
N GLU A 350 -8.01 12.04 5.95
CA GLU A 350 -8.35 10.74 5.37
C GLU A 350 -9.55 10.10 6.08
N SER A 351 -9.60 10.14 7.41
CA SER A 351 -10.74 9.65 8.17
C SER A 351 -12.04 10.36 7.79
N ASP A 352 -12.04 11.70 7.81
CA ASP A 352 -13.23 12.52 7.52
C ASP A 352 -13.73 12.33 6.09
N ARG A 353 -12.84 12.00 5.14
CA ARG A 353 -13.19 11.70 3.75
C ARG A 353 -13.67 10.27 3.52
N THR A 354 -13.24 9.34 4.37
CA THR A 354 -13.55 7.93 4.20
C THR A 354 -14.85 7.58 4.90
N ILE A 355 -15.16 8.24 6.03
CA ILE A 355 -16.51 8.33 6.62
C ILE A 355 -17.31 9.29 5.76
#